data_AF-A0A0R3N734-F1
#
_entry.id   AF-A0A0R3N734-F1
#
_cell.length_a   1.000
_cell.length_b   1.000
_cell.length_c   1.000
_cell.angle_alpha   90.00
_cell.angle_beta   90.00
_cell.angle_gamma   90.00
#
_symmetry.space_group_name_H-M   'P 1'
#
loop_
_entity.id
_entity.type
_entity.pdbx_description
1 polymer ?
#
loop_
_entity_poly.entity_id
_entity_poly.type
_entity_poly.pdbx_seq_one_letter_code
_entity_poly.pdbx_strand_id
1 'polypeptide(L)'
;MADRNVITSLVRSMTFSLITFSLLLAQPSAAHADSVTCLEKAKSYFAEIDQLLLKEKNWIMPFVELNERYSPLEGCDTDLLLQEATNSRFCQPILYNPYGKVYLVRFWSEDVKVEFAYIPLEKKSETHSAGWVNK
;
A
#
# COMPACT_ATOMS: atom_id res chain seq x y z
N MET A 1 32.88 -64.33 -45.32
CA MET A 1 33.15 -65.16 -44.11
C MET A 1 32.91 -64.22 -42.94
N ALA A 2 31.69 -64.13 -42.40
CA ALA A 2 31.15 -64.95 -41.30
C ALA A 2 32.10 -64.88 -40.08
N ASP A 3 31.70 -64.56 -38.85
CA ASP A 3 30.43 -64.27 -38.18
C ASP A 3 30.80 -63.88 -36.71
N ARG A 4 29.83 -63.35 -35.95
CA ARG A 4 29.72 -63.34 -34.47
C ARG A 4 30.38 -62.23 -33.61
N ASN A 5 29.53 -61.29 -33.23
CA ASN A 5 28.98 -61.11 -31.86
C ASN A 5 29.86 -61.53 -30.67
N VAL A 6 30.26 -60.55 -29.84
CA VAL A 6 30.06 -60.64 -28.38
C VAL A 6 29.76 -59.23 -27.83
N ILE A 7 28.54 -59.09 -27.32
CA ILE A 7 28.03 -57.98 -26.52
C ILE A 7 28.73 -58.01 -25.16
N THR A 8 29.28 -56.88 -24.70
CA THR A 8 29.50 -56.66 -23.26
C THR A 8 29.06 -55.26 -22.87
N SER A 9 28.03 -55.27 -22.03
CA SER A 9 27.39 -54.17 -21.35
C SER A 9 28.37 -53.45 -20.41
N LEU A 10 28.41 -52.11 -20.47
CA LEU A 10 28.71 -51.31 -19.29
C LEU A 10 27.85 -50.04 -19.28
N VAL A 11 26.71 -50.18 -18.63
CA VAL A 11 25.86 -49.10 -18.14
C VAL A 11 26.62 -48.31 -17.08
N ARG A 12 26.71 -46.97 -17.25
CA ARG A 12 26.92 -45.90 -16.22
C ARG A 12 27.32 -44.64 -17.00
N SER A 13 26.75 -43.46 -16.84
CA SER A 13 25.93 -42.90 -15.79
C SER A 13 25.29 -41.63 -16.38
N MET A 14 23.97 -41.54 -16.44
CA MET A 14 23.29 -40.27 -16.76
C MET A 14 23.30 -39.40 -15.51
N THR A 15 24.16 -38.38 -15.48
CA THR A 15 24.10 -37.35 -14.44
C THR A 15 22.96 -36.39 -14.75
N PHE A 16 21.78 -36.67 -14.22
CA PHE A 16 20.70 -35.69 -14.12
C PHE A 16 21.11 -34.65 -13.06
N SER A 17 21.47 -33.45 -13.51
CA SER A 17 21.61 -32.30 -12.62
C SER A 17 20.21 -31.86 -12.17
N LEU A 18 19.84 -32.25 -10.96
CA LEU A 18 18.70 -31.67 -10.25
C LEU A 18 19.05 -30.23 -9.90
N ILE A 19 18.61 -29.27 -10.73
CA ILE A 19 18.54 -27.87 -10.34
C ILE A 19 17.49 -27.80 -9.23
N THR A 20 17.96 -27.76 -7.98
CA THR A 20 17.15 -27.45 -6.83
C THR A 20 16.67 -26.00 -6.96
N PHE A 21 15.48 -25.82 -7.53
CA PHE A 21 14.73 -24.58 -7.41
C PHE A 21 14.27 -24.48 -5.94
N SER A 22 15.10 -23.86 -5.10
CA SER A 22 14.70 -23.45 -3.77
C SER A 22 13.64 -22.35 -3.90
N LEU A 23 12.38 -22.74 -4.09
CA LEU A 23 11.24 -21.90 -3.78
C LEU A 23 11.29 -21.65 -2.26
N LEU A 24 11.96 -20.56 -1.88
CA LEU A 24 11.72 -19.90 -0.61
C LEU A 24 10.24 -19.53 -0.60
N LEU A 25 9.42 -20.43 -0.03
CA LEU A 25 8.11 -20.09 0.50
C LEU A 25 8.36 -19.08 1.61
N ALA A 26 8.55 -17.82 1.23
CA ALA A 26 8.39 -16.70 2.13
C ALA A 26 6.93 -16.79 2.58
N GLN A 27 6.70 -17.35 3.78
CA GLN A 27 5.44 -17.15 4.44
C GLN A 27 5.19 -15.64 4.43
N PRO A 28 4.07 -15.15 3.88
CA PRO A 28 3.77 -13.73 4.00
C PRO A 28 3.75 -13.44 5.49
N SER A 29 4.78 -12.73 5.96
CA SER A 29 4.81 -12.30 7.36
C SER A 29 3.50 -11.56 7.63
N ALA A 30 2.91 -11.74 8.81
CA ALA A 30 1.68 -11.04 9.17
C ALA A 30 1.79 -9.53 8.87
N ALA A 31 2.97 -8.93 9.12
CA ALA A 31 3.28 -7.56 8.77
C ALA A 31 3.12 -7.19 7.27
N HIS A 32 3.41 -8.11 6.34
CA HIS A 32 3.22 -7.88 4.91
C HIS A 32 1.73 -8.01 4.51
N ALA A 33 1.00 -8.96 5.12
CA ALA A 33 -0.43 -9.11 4.89
C ALA A 33 -1.22 -7.90 5.43
N ASP A 34 -0.82 -7.39 6.61
CA ASP A 34 -1.38 -6.19 7.23
C ASP A 34 -1.11 -4.95 6.37
N SER A 35 0.10 -4.83 5.80
CA SER A 35 0.43 -3.74 4.89
C SER A 35 -0.38 -3.74 3.59
N VAL A 36 -0.62 -4.90 2.98
CA VAL A 36 -1.45 -5.00 1.75
C VAL A 36 -2.90 -4.65 2.06
N THR A 37 -3.42 -5.16 3.17
CA THR A 37 -4.79 -4.87 3.63
C THR A 37 -4.97 -3.38 3.93
N CYS A 38 -3.99 -2.76 4.61
CA CYS A 38 -4.02 -1.32 4.87
C CYS A 38 -3.95 -0.50 3.58
N LEU A 39 -3.12 -0.89 2.60
CA LEU A 39 -3.01 -0.15 1.34
C LEU A 39 -4.33 -0.18 0.54
N GLU A 40 -5.04 -1.31 0.50
CA GLU A 40 -6.37 -1.38 -0.13
C GLU A 40 -7.41 -0.52 0.61
N LYS A 41 -7.34 -0.49 1.94
CA LYS A 41 -8.15 0.42 2.77
C LYS A 41 -7.84 1.89 2.44
N ALA A 42 -6.57 2.24 2.29
CA ALA A 42 -6.11 3.58 1.96
C ALA A 42 -6.56 4.01 0.55
N LYS A 43 -6.45 3.13 -0.45
CA LYS A 43 -6.97 3.36 -1.81
C LYS A 43 -8.46 3.71 -1.79
N SER A 44 -9.24 2.92 -1.06
CA SER A 44 -10.69 3.15 -0.93
C SER A 44 -10.98 4.49 -0.25
N TYR A 45 -10.25 4.79 0.84
CA TYR A 45 -10.35 6.06 1.54
C TYR A 45 -10.04 7.26 0.63
N PHE A 46 -8.93 7.24 -0.10
CA PHE A 46 -8.55 8.35 -0.99
C PHE A 46 -9.50 8.50 -2.17
N ALA A 47 -10.00 7.39 -2.73
CA ALA A 47 -11.01 7.45 -3.79
C ALA A 47 -12.31 8.11 -3.30
N GLU A 48 -12.75 7.81 -2.07
CA GLU A 48 -13.93 8.47 -1.50
C GLU A 48 -13.67 9.94 -1.13
N ILE A 49 -12.47 10.29 -0.64
CA ILE A 49 -12.06 11.71 -0.48
C ILE A 49 -12.17 12.45 -1.80
N ASP A 50 -11.68 11.87 -2.90
CA ASP A 50 -11.75 12.48 -4.23
C ASP A 50 -13.19 12.70 -4.68
N GLN A 51 -14.10 11.77 -4.36
CA GLN A 51 -15.53 11.91 -4.65
C GLN A 51 -16.19 13.01 -3.82
N LEU A 52 -15.81 13.13 -2.54
CA LEU A 52 -16.31 14.19 -1.66
C LEU A 52 -15.87 15.56 -2.16
N LEU A 53 -14.58 15.74 -2.41
CA LEU A 53 -14.00 17.00 -2.88
C LEU A 53 -14.49 17.42 -4.27
N LEU A 54 -14.99 16.47 -5.05
CA LEU A 54 -15.60 16.69 -6.36
C LEU A 54 -17.01 17.28 -6.32
N LYS A 55 -17.84 16.84 -5.38
CA LYS A 55 -19.30 16.95 -5.49
C LYS A 55 -19.95 17.81 -4.41
N GLU A 56 -19.33 17.89 -3.24
CA GLU A 56 -20.07 18.14 -2.00
C GLU A 56 -19.91 19.57 -1.49
N LYS A 57 -20.98 20.38 -1.60
CA LYS A 57 -21.10 21.64 -0.85
C LYS A 57 -21.41 21.42 0.64
N ASN A 58 -21.84 20.22 1.04
CA ASN A 58 -22.19 19.87 2.44
C ASN A 58 -21.31 18.73 2.97
N TRP A 59 -20.01 18.85 2.74
CA TRP A 59 -19.03 17.77 2.88
C TRP A 59 -18.71 17.33 4.32
N ILE A 60 -19.10 18.11 5.36
CA ILE A 60 -18.68 17.85 6.76
C ILE A 60 -19.17 16.50 7.28
N MET A 61 -20.48 16.23 7.20
CA MET A 61 -21.04 14.96 7.69
C MET A 61 -20.51 13.76 6.89
N PRO A 62 -20.47 13.80 5.54
CA PRO A 62 -19.84 12.74 4.75
C PRO A 62 -18.37 12.48 5.12
N PHE A 63 -17.58 13.52 5.43
CA PHE A 63 -16.21 13.36 5.89
C PHE A 63 -16.12 12.68 7.27
N VAL A 64 -17.02 13.02 8.19
CA VAL A 64 -17.10 12.35 9.51
C VAL A 64 -17.39 10.86 9.32
N GLU A 65 -18.43 10.52 8.56
CA GLU A 65 -18.80 9.12 8.29
C GLU A 65 -17.69 8.36 7.56
N LEU A 66 -16.98 9.02 6.65
CA LEU A 66 -15.82 8.43 5.98
C LEU A 66 -14.72 8.06 6.99
N ASN A 67 -14.39 8.95 7.91
CA ASN A 67 -13.37 8.66 8.91
C ASN A 67 -13.82 7.59 9.92
N GLU A 68 -15.11 7.49 10.26
CA GLU A 68 -15.60 6.38 11.08
C GLU A 68 -15.39 5.01 10.41
N ARG A 69 -15.50 4.94 9.08
CA ARG A 69 -15.27 3.69 8.33
C ARG A 69 -13.78 3.34 8.19
N TYR A 70 -12.94 4.34 7.97
CA TYR A 70 -11.58 4.11 7.50
C TYR A 70 -10.48 4.49 8.49
N SER A 71 -10.74 5.34 9.48
CA SER A 71 -9.72 5.75 10.45
C SER A 71 -9.61 4.77 11.62
N PRO A 72 -8.39 4.46 12.11
CA PRO A 72 -7.11 4.84 11.51
C PRO A 72 -6.77 3.97 10.28
N LEU A 73 -5.96 4.53 9.38
CA LEU A 73 -5.18 3.78 8.41
C LEU A 73 -3.95 3.21 9.16
N GLU A 74 -4.05 1.97 9.61
CA GLU A 74 -3.07 1.32 10.50
C GLU A 74 -2.36 0.16 9.82
N GLY A 75 -1.05 0.06 10.02
CA GLY A 75 -0.21 -1.03 9.50
C GLY A 75 0.31 -0.83 8.07
N CYS A 76 -0.03 0.29 7.42
CA CYS A 76 0.47 0.62 6.08
C CYS A 76 2.00 0.75 6.05
N ASP A 77 2.60 0.34 4.93
CA ASP A 77 3.92 0.86 4.58
C ASP A 77 3.83 2.36 4.32
N THR A 78 4.74 3.14 4.90
CA THR A 78 4.67 4.59 4.85
C THR A 78 4.84 5.10 3.42
N ASP A 79 5.85 4.62 2.70
CA ASP A 79 6.17 5.14 1.38
C ASP A 79 5.07 4.80 0.38
N LEU A 80 4.53 3.58 0.45
CA LEU A 80 3.40 3.17 -0.39
C LEU A 80 2.13 3.97 -0.09
N LEU A 81 1.83 4.25 1.18
CA LEU A 81 0.69 5.07 1.56
C LEU A 81 0.82 6.50 1.01
N LEU A 82 1.98 7.12 1.19
CA LEU A 82 2.22 8.49 0.73
C LEU A 82 2.19 8.55 -0.80
N GLN A 83 2.77 7.55 -1.48
CA GLN A 83 2.69 7.43 -2.94
C GLN A 83 1.23 7.31 -3.41
N GLU A 84 0.43 6.46 -2.78
CA GLU A 84 -0.98 6.32 -3.15
C GLU A 84 -1.77 7.61 -2.93
N ALA A 85 -1.51 8.34 -1.83
CA ALA A 85 -2.14 9.63 -1.59
C ALA A 85 -1.84 10.64 -2.73
N THR A 86 -0.62 10.63 -3.27
CA THR A 86 -0.23 11.52 -4.39
C THR A 86 -0.93 11.21 -5.72
N ASN A 87 -1.60 10.06 -5.85
CA ASN A 87 -2.41 9.76 -7.04
C ASN A 87 -3.71 10.57 -7.09
N SER A 88 -4.17 11.08 -5.95
CA SER A 88 -5.31 12.00 -5.91
C SER A 88 -4.94 13.33 -6.56
N ARG A 89 -5.80 13.82 -7.45
CA ARG A 89 -5.63 15.15 -8.06
C ARG A 89 -5.84 16.32 -7.08
N PHE A 90 -6.45 16.05 -5.92
CA PHE A 90 -6.66 17.05 -4.88
C PHE A 90 -5.51 17.07 -3.87
N CYS A 91 -4.61 16.07 -3.93
CA CYS A 91 -3.46 15.97 -3.05
C CYS A 91 -2.58 17.22 -3.16
N GLN A 92 -2.25 17.78 -2.01
CA GLN A 92 -1.28 18.85 -1.88
C GLN A 92 0.11 18.27 -1.59
N PRO A 93 1.19 19.05 -1.76
CA PRO A 93 2.51 18.62 -1.30
C PRO A 93 2.47 18.13 0.15
N ILE A 94 2.84 16.86 0.32
CA ILE A 94 2.93 16.20 1.62
C ILE A 94 4.09 16.83 2.38
N LEU A 95 3.81 17.30 3.61
CA LEU A 95 4.81 17.95 4.43
C LEU A 95 5.26 17.03 5.55
N TYR A 96 6.56 16.89 5.74
CA TYR A 96 7.09 16.24 6.94
C TYR A 96 7.27 17.28 8.05
N ASN A 97 6.63 17.07 9.21
CA ASN A 97 6.86 17.85 10.41
C ASN A 97 7.91 17.13 11.29
N PRO A 98 9.16 17.64 11.39
CA PRO A 98 10.21 16.98 12.14
C PRO A 98 9.99 17.00 13.66
N TYR A 99 9.22 17.97 14.18
CA TYR A 99 8.94 18.05 15.62
C TYR A 99 7.96 16.98 16.06
N GLY A 100 6.88 16.79 15.30
CA GLY A 100 5.90 15.73 15.54
C GLY A 100 6.34 14.37 14.99
N LYS A 101 7.36 14.34 14.13
CA LYS A 101 7.76 13.16 13.34
C LYS A 101 6.61 12.57 12.53
N VAL A 102 5.78 13.43 11.94
CA VAL A 102 4.58 13.04 11.18
C VAL A 102 4.64 13.56 9.75
N TYR A 103 4.02 12.83 8.82
CA TYR A 103 3.67 13.34 7.51
C TYR A 103 2.27 13.96 7.55
N LEU A 104 2.13 15.19 7.07
CA LEU A 104 0.86 15.87 6.92
C LEU A 104 0.35 15.62 5.49
N VAL A 105 -0.68 14.80 5.38
CA VAL A 105 -1.33 14.45 4.11
C VAL A 105 -2.58 15.30 3.98
N ARG A 106 -2.68 16.07 2.89
CA ARG A 106 -3.69 17.13 2.72
C ARG A 106 -4.32 17.04 1.33
N PHE A 107 -5.63 17.23 1.25
CA PHE A 107 -6.37 17.22 -0.02
C PHE A 107 -7.31 18.41 -0.08
N TRP A 108 -7.17 19.25 -1.10
CA TRP A 108 -7.90 20.51 -1.22
C TRP A 108 -8.65 20.58 -2.56
N SER A 109 -9.90 21.02 -2.53
CA SER A 109 -10.64 21.58 -3.67
C SER A 109 -10.65 23.11 -3.58
N GLU A 110 -11.43 23.79 -4.43
CA GLU A 110 -11.58 25.26 -4.35
C GLU A 110 -12.21 25.72 -3.03
N ASP A 111 -13.15 24.93 -2.50
CA ASP A 111 -13.93 25.30 -1.32
C ASP A 111 -13.46 24.56 -0.06
N VAL A 112 -12.99 23.31 -0.19
CA VAL A 112 -12.84 22.38 0.93
C VAL A 112 -11.41 21.92 1.07
N LYS A 113 -10.94 21.79 2.32
CA LYS A 113 -9.71 21.12 2.68
C LYS A 113 -9.96 20.02 3.70
N VAL A 114 -9.32 18.88 3.49
CA VAL A 114 -9.26 17.77 4.43
C VAL A 114 -7.80 17.39 4.65
N GLU A 115 -7.46 16.90 5.85
CA GLU A 115 -6.11 16.48 6.18
C GLU A 115 -6.07 15.44 7.28
N PHE A 116 -4.97 14.69 7.33
CA PHE A 116 -4.60 13.85 8.47
C PHE A 116 -3.08 13.85 8.64
N ALA A 117 -2.64 13.51 9.85
CA ALA A 117 -1.24 13.24 10.16
C ALA A 117 -1.00 11.73 10.09
N TYR A 118 0.11 11.30 9.48
CA TYR A 118 0.55 9.92 9.51
C TYR A 118 1.83 9.79 10.33
N ILE A 119 1.82 8.92 11.34
CA ILE A 119 2.94 8.67 12.25
C ILE A 119 3.69 7.42 11.75
N PRO A 120 4.86 7.55 11.09
CA PRO A 120 5.55 6.42 10.47
C PRO A 120 6.00 5.35 11.47
N LEU A 121 6.42 5.79 12.66
CA LEU A 121 6.87 4.89 13.73
C LEU A 121 5.73 4.00 14.26
N GLU A 122 4.51 4.53 14.28
CA GLU A 122 3.31 3.81 14.72
C GLU A 122 2.56 3.17 13.56
N LYS A 123 2.96 3.48 12.32
CA LYS A 123 2.28 3.09 11.08
C LYS A 123 0.78 3.41 11.09
N LYS A 124 0.41 4.58 11.62
CA LYS A 124 -0.99 4.92 11.93
C LYS A 124 -1.32 6.35 11.53
N SER A 125 -2.52 6.56 10.99
CA SER A 125 -3.08 7.90 10.78
C SER A 125 -3.78 8.44 12.03
N GLU A 126 -3.62 9.74 12.26
CA GLU A 126 -4.22 10.50 13.35
C GLU A 126 -4.63 11.91 12.89
N THR A 127 -5.31 12.65 13.77
CA THR A 127 -5.65 14.07 13.55
C THR A 127 -6.38 14.32 12.23
N HIS A 128 -7.37 13.47 11.91
CA HIS A 128 -8.23 13.67 10.75
C HIS A 128 -9.06 14.93 10.96
N SER A 129 -8.87 15.92 10.11
CA SER A 129 -9.52 17.22 10.21
C SER A 129 -9.91 17.74 8.85
N ALA A 130 -10.82 18.71 8.86
CA ALA A 130 -11.28 19.32 7.64
C ALA A 130 -11.88 20.70 7.88
N GLY A 131 -11.94 21.50 6.83
CA GLY A 131 -12.51 22.84 6.88
C GLY A 131 -12.67 23.49 5.50
N TRP A 132 -13.14 24.73 5.50
CA TRP A 132 -13.20 25.56 4.30
C TRP A 132 -11.81 26.13 3.96
N VAL A 133 -11.51 26.26 2.67
CA VAL A 133 -10.27 26.87 2.17
C VAL A 133 -10.25 28.37 2.46
N ASN A 134 -11.34 29.06 2.15
CA ASN A 134 -11.53 30.49 2.43
C ASN A 134 -12.50 30.65 3.62
N LYS A 135 -11.99 31.14 4.75
CA LYS A 135 -12.77 31.57 5.91
C LYS A 135 -12.54 33.05 6.16
#